data_AF-A0A6I3I025-F1
#
_entry.id   AF-A0A6I3I025-F1
#
_cell.length_a   1.000
_cell.length_b   1.000
_cell.length_c   1.000
_cell.angle_alpha   90.00
_cell.angle_beta   90.00
_cell.angle_gamma   90.00
#
_symmetry.space_group_name_H-M   'P 1'
#
loop_
_entity.id
_entity.type
_entity.pdbx_description
1 polymer ?
#
loop_
_entity_poly.entity_id
_entity_poly.type
_entity_poly.pdbx_seq_one_letter_code
_entity_poly.pdbx_strand_id
1 'polypeptide(L)'
;MKFNQLRNSKGWIVLLATLIGLGFGGYTFVNRAVTAQVYVTNCGILDYKPTAILKFCADTSVGIDKIEWATWSAEGATGEGIYQINDCEPTCVAGRLYFADVEIILSKGKRIDDKKALTYISIKTKDGTNLPLSNSHNDEWPMELAG
;
A
#
# COMPACT_ATOMS: atom_id res chain seq x y z
N MET A 1 23.43 -17.41 52.01
CA MET A 1 22.45 -16.31 51.87
C MET A 1 21.06 -16.94 51.75
N LYS A 2 20.11 -16.68 52.66
CA LYS A 2 18.82 -17.40 52.72
C LYS A 2 17.79 -16.78 51.75
N PHE A 3 17.55 -17.44 50.61
CA PHE A 3 16.63 -17.00 49.54
C PHE A 3 15.22 -16.60 50.03
N ASN A 4 14.72 -17.26 51.07
CA ASN A 4 13.39 -16.99 51.65
C ASN A 4 13.27 -15.61 52.30
N GLN A 5 14.38 -15.02 52.76
CA GLN A 5 14.40 -13.68 53.36
C GLN A 5 14.36 -12.59 52.28
N LEU A 6 14.95 -12.84 51.12
CA LEU A 6 14.90 -11.94 49.96
C LEU A 6 13.47 -11.89 49.40
N ARG A 7 12.79 -13.04 49.29
CA ARG A 7 11.43 -13.16 48.72
C ARG A 7 10.36 -12.30 49.41
N ASN A 8 10.45 -12.12 50.72
CA ASN A 8 9.48 -11.34 51.50
C ASN A 8 9.92 -9.88 51.75
N SER A 9 11.08 -9.47 51.24
CA SER A 9 11.56 -8.10 51.38
C SER A 9 10.82 -7.15 50.43
N LYS A 10 10.57 -5.91 50.88
CA LYS A 10 9.95 -4.87 50.04
C LYS A 10 10.74 -4.65 48.73
N GLY A 11 12.07 -4.79 48.77
CA GLY A 11 12.93 -4.63 47.59
C GLY A 11 12.71 -5.70 46.51
N TRP A 12 12.40 -6.94 46.89
CA TRP A 12 12.12 -8.03 45.94
C TRP A 12 10.77 -7.86 45.23
N ILE A 13 9.76 -7.37 45.95
CA ILE A 13 8.45 -7.04 45.37
C ILE A 13 8.59 -5.91 44.33
N VAL A 14 9.36 -4.87 44.66
CA VAL A 14 9.64 -3.76 43.73
C VAL A 14 10.38 -4.28 42.50
N LEU A 15 11.43 -5.09 42.65
CA LEU A 15 12.17 -5.69 41.55
C LEU A 15 11.28 -6.51 40.61
N LEU A 16 10.42 -7.38 41.16
CA LEU A 16 9.49 -8.17 40.36
C LEU A 16 8.47 -7.30 39.62
N ALA A 17 7.90 -6.29 40.30
CA ALA A 17 6.97 -5.37 39.67
C ALA A 17 7.61 -4.57 38.52
N THR A 18 8.86 -4.14 38.67
CA THR A 18 9.62 -3.44 37.62
C THR A 18 9.93 -4.37 36.44
N LEU A 19 10.35 -5.60 36.69
CA LEU A 19 10.61 -6.58 35.61
C LEU A 19 9.35 -6.94 34.84
N ILE A 20 8.21 -7.12 35.52
CA ILE A 20 6.91 -7.36 34.88
C ILE A 20 6.47 -6.12 34.10
N GLY A 21 6.58 -4.91 34.66
CA GLY A 21 6.20 -3.67 33.99
C GLY A 21 7.02 -3.41 32.72
N LEU A 22 8.34 -3.63 32.77
CA LEU A 22 9.22 -3.53 31.59
C LEU A 22 8.92 -4.62 30.55
N GLY A 23 8.65 -5.86 30.99
CA GLY A 23 8.27 -6.95 30.10
C GLY A 23 6.94 -6.72 29.38
N PHE A 24 5.90 -6.29 30.10
CA PHE A 24 4.57 -6.03 29.55
C PHE A 24 4.55 -4.76 28.68
N GLY A 25 5.24 -3.70 29.10
CA GLY A 25 5.43 -2.47 28.32
C GLY A 25 6.20 -2.73 27.02
N GLY A 26 7.28 -3.52 27.08
CA GLY A 26 8.02 -3.93 25.89
C GLY A 26 7.18 -4.80 24.94
N TYR A 27 6.42 -5.76 25.47
CA TYR A 27 5.60 -6.67 24.67
C TYR A 27 4.49 -5.95 23.89
N THR A 28 3.81 -4.98 24.51
CA THR A 28 2.77 -4.18 23.84
C THR A 28 3.34 -3.23 22.78
N PHE A 29 4.56 -2.74 22.96
CA PHE A 29 5.25 -1.90 21.97
C PHE A 29 5.69 -2.70 20.73
N VAL A 30 6.24 -3.91 20.93
CA VAL A 30 6.72 -4.76 19.83
C VAL A 30 5.57 -5.30 18.97
N ASN A 31 4.45 -5.71 19.57
CA ASN A 31 3.29 -6.21 18.81
C ASN A 31 2.62 -5.15 17.93
N ARG A 32 2.75 -3.85 18.26
CA ARG A 32 2.29 -2.76 17.37
C ARG A 32 3.21 -2.53 16.17
N ALA A 33 4.48 -2.89 16.26
CA ALA A 33 5.46 -2.63 15.21
C ALA A 33 5.42 -3.65 14.05
N VAL A 34 4.84 -4.84 14.27
CA VAL A 34 4.49 -5.77 13.19
C VAL A 34 3.10 -5.41 12.66
N THR A 35 2.97 -4.20 12.13
CA THR A 35 1.80 -3.85 11.30
C THR A 35 1.80 -4.80 10.11
N ALA A 36 0.80 -5.67 10.04
CA ALA A 36 0.63 -6.58 8.91
C ALA A 36 0.74 -5.79 7.60
N GLN A 37 1.72 -6.15 6.78
CA GLN A 37 2.00 -5.46 5.54
C GLN A 37 0.76 -5.48 4.64
N VAL A 38 0.36 -4.29 4.16
CA VAL A 38 -0.76 -4.12 3.24
C VAL A 38 -0.21 -4.06 1.83
N TYR A 39 -0.73 -4.92 0.97
CA TYR A 39 -0.33 -5.07 -0.42
C TYR A 39 -1.34 -4.40 -1.36
N VAL A 40 -1.05 -4.43 -2.64
CA VAL A 40 -2.02 -4.22 -3.71
C VAL A 40 -1.99 -5.43 -4.63
N THR A 41 -3.06 -5.62 -5.41
CA THR A 41 -2.97 -6.51 -6.57
C THR A 41 -2.50 -5.70 -7.76
N ASN A 42 -1.48 -6.16 -8.47
CA ASN A 42 -1.01 -5.56 -9.71
C ASN A 42 -0.73 -6.71 -10.69
N CYS A 43 -1.59 -6.88 -11.70
CA CYS A 43 -1.50 -7.99 -12.64
C CYS A 43 -1.41 -9.39 -11.99
N GLY A 44 -2.20 -9.60 -10.92
CA GLY A 44 -2.24 -10.87 -10.20
C GLY A 44 -1.10 -11.08 -9.21
N ILE A 45 -0.16 -10.13 -9.11
CA ILE A 45 0.93 -10.16 -8.13
C ILE A 45 0.51 -9.32 -6.92
N LEU A 46 0.77 -9.83 -5.72
CA LEU A 46 0.67 -9.05 -4.49
C LEU A 46 1.93 -8.22 -4.30
N ASP A 47 1.82 -6.91 -4.51
CA ASP A 47 2.95 -5.98 -4.44
C ASP A 47 2.82 -5.04 -3.23
N TYR A 48 3.93 -4.76 -2.58
CA TYR A 48 4.00 -3.81 -1.47
C TYR A 48 4.64 -2.54 -1.94
N LYS A 49 3.95 -1.40 -1.80
CA LYS A 49 4.65 -0.14 -2.07
C LYS A 49 4.91 0.16 -3.54
N PRO A 50 4.14 -0.32 -4.53
CA PRO A 50 4.62 -0.33 -5.91
C PRO A 50 4.90 1.08 -6.41
N THR A 51 5.92 1.20 -7.25
CA THR A 51 6.22 2.44 -7.99
C THR A 51 5.49 2.51 -9.33
N ALA A 52 4.79 1.43 -9.72
CA ALA A 52 3.99 1.35 -10.93
C ALA A 52 2.77 0.44 -10.74
N ILE A 53 1.61 0.83 -11.29
CA ILE A 53 0.37 0.03 -11.29
C ILE A 53 -0.18 -0.02 -12.71
N LEU A 54 -0.40 -1.22 -13.24
CA LEU A 54 -0.90 -1.42 -14.60
C LEU A 54 -2.43 -1.58 -14.58
N LYS A 55 -3.09 -1.01 -15.60
CA LYS A 55 -4.52 -1.23 -15.86
C LYS A 55 -4.72 -2.46 -16.75
N PHE A 56 -3.93 -2.55 -17.83
CA PHE A 56 -3.97 -3.66 -18.77
C PHE A 56 -2.68 -4.45 -18.72
N CYS A 57 -2.77 -5.69 -18.26
CA CYS A 57 -1.61 -6.53 -17.99
C CYS A 57 -1.05 -7.22 -19.23
N ALA A 58 -1.89 -7.46 -20.23
CA ALA A 58 -1.50 -8.21 -21.42
C ALA A 58 -0.59 -7.40 -22.36
N ASP A 59 -0.84 -6.10 -22.49
CA ASP A 59 -0.17 -5.21 -23.44
C ASP A 59 0.56 -4.04 -22.75
N THR A 60 0.35 -3.83 -21.45
CA THR A 60 0.95 -2.73 -20.67
C THR A 60 0.65 -1.34 -21.25
N SER A 61 -0.43 -1.22 -22.03
CA SER A 61 -0.74 -0.01 -22.78
C SER A 61 -1.21 1.15 -21.90
N VAL A 62 -1.74 0.86 -20.70
CA VAL A 62 -2.24 1.86 -19.74
C VAL A 62 -1.78 1.53 -18.32
N GLY A 63 -1.31 2.54 -17.60
CA GLY A 63 -0.93 2.40 -16.19
C GLY A 63 -0.47 3.71 -15.56
N ILE A 64 -0.04 3.62 -14.30
CA ILE A 64 0.59 4.72 -13.55
C ILE A 64 2.02 4.32 -13.25
N ASP A 65 2.96 5.21 -13.55
CA ASP A 65 4.39 5.07 -13.24
C ASP A 65 4.86 6.15 -12.26
N LYS A 66 6.08 5.97 -11.74
CA LYS A 66 6.75 6.90 -10.82
C LYS A 66 5.89 7.28 -9.61
N ILE A 67 5.24 6.27 -9.03
CA ILE A 67 4.34 6.50 -7.90
C ILE A 67 5.12 6.86 -6.64
N GLU A 68 4.70 7.96 -6.01
CA GLU A 68 5.16 8.39 -4.69
C GLU A 68 3.98 8.37 -3.72
N TRP A 69 4.09 7.56 -2.65
CA TRP A 69 3.03 7.37 -1.67
C TRP A 69 3.11 8.39 -0.53
N ALA A 70 2.03 9.14 -0.33
CA ALA A 70 1.87 10.05 0.80
C ALA A 70 1.34 9.32 2.05
N THR A 71 0.36 8.43 1.87
CA THR A 71 -0.21 7.61 2.95
C THR A 71 -0.30 6.15 2.55
N TRP A 72 -0.21 5.24 3.53
CA TRP A 72 -0.31 3.80 3.28
C TRP A 72 -0.87 3.07 4.50
N SER A 73 -2.11 2.59 4.41
CA SER A 73 -2.73 1.79 5.46
C SER A 73 -3.68 0.72 4.89
N ALA A 74 -4.29 -0.08 5.77
CA ALA A 74 -5.21 -1.14 5.36
C ALA A 74 -6.58 -0.57 4.93
N GLU A 75 -6.88 0.65 5.34
CA GLU A 75 -8.11 1.37 5.06
C GLU A 75 -8.03 2.09 3.71
N GLY A 76 -6.81 2.44 3.27
CA GLY A 76 -6.55 3.05 1.97
C GLY A 76 -5.11 3.56 1.86
N ALA A 77 -4.76 4.00 0.67
CA ALA A 77 -3.49 4.67 0.41
C ALA A 77 -3.71 5.86 -0.53
N THR A 78 -2.88 6.89 -0.37
CA THR A 78 -2.87 8.05 -1.26
C THR A 78 -1.47 8.30 -1.77
N GLY A 79 -1.37 8.75 -3.00
CA GLY A 79 -0.10 9.04 -3.63
C GLY A 79 -0.27 9.89 -4.88
N GLU A 80 0.83 10.08 -5.57
CA GLU A 80 0.89 10.80 -6.83
C GLU A 80 1.73 9.99 -7.82
N GLY A 81 1.50 10.19 -9.12
CA GLY A 81 2.28 9.51 -10.14
C GLY A 81 2.01 10.07 -11.53
N ILE A 82 2.53 9.38 -12.54
CA ILE A 82 2.37 9.72 -13.94
C ILE A 82 1.47 8.68 -14.59
N TYR A 83 0.26 9.09 -14.97
CA TYR A 83 -0.56 8.30 -15.87
C TYR A 83 0.10 8.21 -17.24
N GLN A 84 0.13 7.02 -17.82
CA GLN A 84 0.58 6.78 -19.18
C GLN A 84 -0.44 5.97 -19.98
N ILE A 85 -0.56 6.32 -21.25
CA ILE A 85 -1.33 5.55 -22.23
C ILE A 85 -0.60 5.53 -23.57
N ASN A 86 -0.56 4.36 -24.20
CA ASN A 86 -0.12 4.18 -25.58
C ASN A 86 -1.35 4.26 -26.51
N ASP A 87 -1.31 5.10 -27.55
CA ASP A 87 -2.40 5.17 -28.55
C ASP A 87 -2.54 3.89 -29.38
N CYS A 88 -1.50 3.05 -29.40
CA CYS A 88 -1.43 1.82 -30.18
C CYS A 88 -1.69 1.98 -31.69
N GLU A 89 -1.45 3.18 -32.24
CA GLU A 89 -1.69 3.47 -33.65
C GLU A 89 -0.38 3.54 -34.45
N PRO A 90 -0.20 2.73 -35.52
CA PRO A 90 -1.08 1.65 -36.02
C PRO A 90 -0.91 0.32 -35.25
N THR A 91 0.10 0.21 -34.38
CA THR A 91 0.33 -0.95 -33.51
C THR A 91 0.88 -0.48 -32.16
N CYS A 92 0.70 -1.23 -31.08
CA CYS A 92 1.25 -0.84 -29.76
C CYS A 92 2.77 -0.71 -29.72
N VAL A 93 3.50 -1.40 -30.61
CA VAL A 93 4.97 -1.28 -30.71
C VAL A 93 5.38 0.05 -31.35
N ALA A 94 4.57 0.56 -32.28
CA ALA A 94 4.85 1.78 -33.04
C ALA A 94 4.11 3.03 -32.51
N GLY A 95 3.15 2.83 -31.60
CA GLY A 95 2.31 3.87 -31.05
C GLY A 95 3.06 4.86 -30.18
N ARG A 96 2.38 5.94 -29.81
CA ARG A 96 2.92 7.03 -29.01
C ARG A 96 2.42 6.95 -27.58
N LEU A 97 3.33 7.21 -26.66
CA LEU A 97 2.99 7.37 -25.24
C LEU A 97 2.56 8.80 -24.95
N TYR A 98 1.46 8.91 -24.22
CA TYR A 98 0.93 10.16 -23.67
C TYR A 98 0.94 10.10 -22.15
N PHE A 99 1.10 11.25 -21.51
CA PHE A 99 1.32 11.33 -20.07
C PHE A 99 0.47 12.41 -19.41
N ALA A 100 0.11 12.20 -18.14
CA ALA A 100 -0.47 13.22 -17.27
C ALA A 100 -0.09 13.00 -15.81
N ASP A 101 0.15 14.08 -15.06
CA ASP A 101 0.37 14.00 -13.62
C ASP A 101 -0.95 13.76 -12.89
N VAL A 102 -1.00 12.75 -12.02
CA VAL A 102 -2.22 12.33 -11.34
C VAL A 102 -2.06 12.21 -9.83
N GLU A 103 -3.15 12.45 -9.11
CA GLU A 103 -3.35 11.98 -7.74
C GLU A 103 -3.95 10.57 -7.76
N ILE A 104 -3.56 9.74 -6.79
CA ILE A 104 -3.92 8.32 -6.69
C ILE A 104 -4.61 8.07 -5.35
N ILE A 105 -5.72 7.34 -5.38
CA ILE A 105 -6.39 6.80 -4.20
C ILE A 105 -6.56 5.29 -4.37
N LEU A 106 -6.04 4.53 -3.42
CA LEU A 106 -6.25 3.09 -3.31
C LEU A 106 -7.28 2.76 -2.24
N SER A 107 -8.16 1.82 -2.55
CA SER A 107 -9.27 1.43 -1.68
C SER A 107 -9.68 -0.04 -1.86
N LYS A 108 -10.81 -0.41 -1.25
CA LYS A 108 -11.39 -1.77 -1.25
C LYS A 108 -10.41 -2.83 -0.73
N GLY A 109 -10.18 -2.80 0.59
CA GLY A 109 -9.36 -3.80 1.26
C GLY A 109 -9.98 -5.21 1.23
N LYS A 110 -9.17 -6.21 0.89
CA LYS A 110 -9.54 -7.64 0.83
C LYS A 110 -8.43 -8.50 1.44
N ARG A 111 -8.74 -9.74 1.82
CA ARG A 111 -7.74 -10.76 2.15
C ARG A 111 -7.48 -11.65 0.93
N ILE A 112 -6.23 -11.77 0.53
CA ILE A 112 -5.74 -12.62 -0.57
C ILE A 112 -4.56 -13.42 -0.02
N ASP A 113 -4.63 -14.75 -0.02
CA ASP A 113 -3.62 -15.65 0.55
C ASP A 113 -3.17 -15.22 1.97
N ASP A 114 -4.15 -14.94 2.83
CA ASP A 114 -3.98 -14.43 4.20
C ASP A 114 -3.29 -13.07 4.36
N LYS A 115 -2.97 -12.39 3.25
CA LYS A 115 -2.43 -11.03 3.22
C LYS A 115 -3.55 -10.03 2.99
N LYS A 116 -3.46 -8.85 3.60
CA LYS A 116 -4.36 -7.73 3.30
C LYS A 116 -3.91 -7.05 2.02
N ALA A 117 -4.83 -6.80 1.09
CA ALA A 117 -4.55 -6.10 -0.15
C ALA A 117 -5.62 -5.05 -0.46
N LEU A 118 -5.23 -3.88 -0.95
CA LEU A 118 -6.13 -2.92 -1.58
C LEU A 118 -6.32 -3.34 -3.05
N THR A 119 -7.55 -3.35 -3.54
CA THR A 119 -7.88 -3.95 -4.85
C THR A 119 -8.57 -2.99 -5.81
N TYR A 120 -8.64 -1.70 -5.48
CA TYR A 120 -9.23 -0.68 -6.33
C TYR A 120 -8.37 0.57 -6.37
N ILE A 121 -8.22 1.15 -7.55
CA ILE A 121 -7.53 2.40 -7.78
C ILE A 121 -8.48 3.41 -8.42
N SER A 122 -8.37 4.65 -7.95
CA SER A 122 -8.98 5.83 -8.56
C SER A 122 -7.88 6.85 -8.79
N ILE A 123 -7.90 7.49 -9.95
CA ILE A 123 -6.97 8.54 -10.34
C ILE A 123 -7.71 9.78 -10.78
N LYS A 124 -7.06 10.94 -10.62
CA LYS A 124 -7.48 12.19 -11.25
C LYS A 124 -6.26 13.02 -11.64
N THR A 125 -6.33 13.74 -12.74
CA THR A 125 -5.28 14.69 -13.15
C THR A 125 -5.12 15.80 -12.13
N LYS A 126 -3.87 16.22 -11.87
CA LYS A 126 -3.58 17.34 -10.96
C LYS A 126 -4.01 18.70 -11.50
N ASP A 127 -3.94 18.88 -12.81
CA ASP A 127 -4.26 20.15 -13.49
C ASP A 127 -5.75 20.32 -13.83
N GLY A 128 -6.56 19.28 -13.57
CA GLY A 128 -7.99 19.25 -13.87
C GLY A 128 -8.33 19.10 -15.36
N THR A 129 -7.34 18.88 -16.23
CA THR A 129 -7.55 18.60 -17.65
C THR A 129 -7.94 17.14 -17.87
N ASN A 130 -8.45 16.79 -19.05
CA ASN A 130 -8.77 15.40 -19.33
C ASN A 130 -7.50 14.54 -19.39
N LEU A 131 -7.60 13.30 -18.92
CA LEU A 131 -6.59 12.29 -19.16
C LEU A 131 -6.36 12.15 -20.68
N PRO A 132 -5.12 11.91 -21.13
CA PRO A 132 -4.85 11.71 -22.53
C PRO A 132 -5.71 10.59 -23.12
N LEU A 133 -6.23 10.81 -24.33
CA LEU A 133 -7.14 9.88 -25.02
C LEU A 133 -8.45 9.59 -24.26
N SER A 134 -8.82 10.44 -23.29
CA SER A 134 -10.07 10.36 -22.53
C SER A 134 -10.87 11.66 -22.61
N ASN A 135 -12.18 11.56 -22.41
CA ASN A 135 -13.07 12.72 -22.25
C ASN A 135 -13.31 13.07 -20.76
N SER A 136 -12.48 12.54 -19.87
CA SER A 136 -12.59 12.66 -18.42
C SER A 136 -11.25 12.99 -17.80
N HIS A 137 -11.23 13.79 -16.74
CA HIS A 137 -10.05 14.09 -15.93
C HIS A 137 -9.76 13.03 -14.85
N ASN A 138 -10.61 12.02 -14.75
CA ASN A 138 -10.48 10.91 -13.81
C ASN A 138 -10.77 9.56 -14.47
N ASP A 139 -10.20 8.51 -13.89
CA ASP A 139 -10.39 7.10 -14.26
C ASP A 139 -10.29 6.24 -13.01
N GLU A 140 -10.89 5.06 -13.04
CA GLU A 140 -10.85 4.12 -11.92
C GLU A 140 -11.01 2.69 -12.42
N TRP A 141 -10.33 1.75 -11.76
CA TRP A 141 -10.44 0.35 -12.12
C TRP A 141 -10.19 -0.58 -10.94
N PRO A 142 -10.80 -1.79 -10.95
CA PRO A 142 -10.34 -2.87 -10.09
C PRO A 142 -8.93 -3.29 -10.52
N MET A 143 -8.05 -3.51 -9.55
CA MET A 143 -6.69 -4.00 -9.79
C MET A 143 -6.58 -5.53 -9.66
N GLU A 144 -7.72 -6.19 -9.41
CA GLU A 144 -7.85 -7.63 -9.56
C GLU A 144 -7.80 -7.95 -11.05
N LEU A 145 -7.10 -9.02 -11.45
CA LEU A 145 -6.85 -9.40 -12.84
C LEU A 145 -8.00 -9.02 -13.78
N ALA A 146 -7.80 -7.94 -14.56
CA ALA A 146 -8.62 -7.66 -15.72
C ALA A 146 -8.26 -8.72 -16.77
N GLY A 147 -9.05 -9.79 -16.79
CA GLY A 147 -9.08 -10.78 -17.86
C GLY A 147 -9.92 -10.29 -19.03
#